data_AF-A0A293M6R1-F1
#
_entry.id   AF-A0A293M6R1-F1
#
_cell.length_a   1.000
_cell.length_b   1.000
_cell.length_c   1.000
_cell.angle_alpha   90.00
_cell.angle_beta   90.00
_cell.angle_gamma   90.00
#
_symmetry.space_group_name_H-M   'P 1'
#
loop_
_entity.id
_entity.type
_entity.pdbx_description
1 polymer ?
#
loop_
_entity_poly.entity_id
_entity_poly.type
_entity_poly.pdbx_seq_one_letter_code
_entity_poly.pdbx_strand_id
1 'polypeptide(L)'
;MRPVLCDFLHGVRHRRLCVPVKGSIPLLPSGVSVPSQMFQTGLLILTSSPRVLTCNVAAYLKAAKHIVNKTLYIKLEPNRQQLWPVQPPVFTPSELSLIRKLIPDIYYKAAGVCSHLDVRVLQSCFKGRNVTEAHLRPSFDVVLTDGVHRAADVERYVDHQFDRTCANFQNLALPEEDGVLTSDDPTTNGCFKTYDSVCLGGTFDRLHIGHRVLLSEAVLHASKKVVVGVTDGDMLKGKVLWELIQPIEVRMKVLIEFLKEVDSTLEYEVMPIHDPYGPTIVDPDLKCLYVSDETLKGGKRVNEERAKRGMPPMVLRSVGLAEDVCRTANEEFKISSSTLRCRALGTILQPPTPKPHLPKRPYVIGLTGGICAGKSHISEFLGKLGAAVINCDKLGHETYLPGRPAYAKVVNAFGKGILHADGTVDRKKLGAIVFADEEKRQLLNSFVWPEIGALLQQKIKDISHNGVKVVVLEVAMLLEAGWDKHVHQVWVSIVPEKEAVNRIMARDNLTEEQALQRVHAQQSNKEKVSKANVVFSTLWDYSITQQQVQRAWKELQVFLDSNEIQPQK
;
A
#
# COMPACT_ATOMS: atom_id res chain seq x y z
N MET A 1 -10.04 8.24 -66.97
CA MET A 1 -8.68 7.69 -67.14
C MET A 1 -8.49 6.52 -66.18
N ARG A 2 -8.55 5.29 -66.70
CA ARG A 2 -7.77 4.12 -66.22
C ARG A 2 -6.57 3.96 -67.19
N PRO A 3 -5.52 3.14 -66.97
CA PRO A 3 -5.40 1.93 -66.12
C PRO A 3 -4.09 1.89 -65.29
N VAL A 4 -3.82 0.91 -64.40
CA VAL A 4 -3.29 -0.47 -64.60
C VAL A 4 -3.52 -1.23 -63.26
N LEU A 5 -4.39 -2.25 -63.09
CA LEU A 5 -4.39 -3.70 -63.44
C LEU A 5 -3.07 -4.44 -63.09
N CYS A 6 -2.96 -5.30 -62.08
CA CYS A 6 -3.31 -6.75 -62.03
C CYS A 6 -2.24 -7.40 -61.09
N ASP A 7 -2.36 -8.57 -60.48
CA ASP A 7 -3.46 -9.43 -60.06
C ASP A 7 -2.84 -10.67 -59.36
N PHE A 8 -3.65 -11.32 -58.54
CA PHE A 8 -3.76 -12.78 -58.36
C PHE A 8 -2.92 -13.60 -57.34
N LEU A 9 -3.64 -13.96 -56.26
CA LEU A 9 -4.02 -15.31 -55.80
C LEU A 9 -2.93 -16.36 -55.47
N HIS A 10 -2.98 -16.91 -54.24
CA HIS A 10 -3.46 -18.27 -53.90
C HIS A 10 -2.94 -18.66 -52.51
N GLY A 11 -3.83 -19.01 -51.56
CA GLY A 11 -3.37 -19.65 -50.32
C GLY A 11 -4.28 -19.59 -49.09
N VAL A 12 -5.59 -19.35 -49.19
CA VAL A 12 -6.50 -19.48 -48.04
C VAL A 12 -7.07 -20.89 -48.00
N ARG A 13 -6.47 -21.78 -47.20
CA ARG A 13 -7.16 -22.99 -46.73
C ARG A 13 -7.98 -22.65 -45.50
N HIS A 14 -9.28 -22.88 -45.61
CA HIS A 14 -10.21 -22.93 -44.49
C HIS A 14 -9.66 -23.81 -43.35
N ARG A 15 -9.38 -23.21 -42.19
CA ARG A 15 -9.65 -23.87 -40.90
C ARG A 15 -10.72 -23.07 -40.21
N ARG A 16 -11.85 -23.74 -39.99
CA ARG A 16 -12.99 -23.27 -39.21
C ARG A 16 -12.48 -22.65 -37.92
N LEU A 17 -12.80 -21.37 -37.70
CA LEU A 17 -12.82 -20.78 -36.38
C LEU A 17 -13.89 -21.54 -35.58
N CYS A 18 -13.45 -22.57 -34.84
CA CYS A 18 -14.22 -23.09 -33.73
C CYS A 18 -14.33 -21.96 -32.71
N VAL A 19 -15.51 -21.37 -32.64
CA VAL A 19 -16.00 -20.66 -31.46
C VAL A 19 -15.76 -21.60 -30.27
N PRO A 20 -15.09 -21.18 -29.19
CA PRO A 20 -15.12 -21.96 -27.97
C PRO A 20 -16.55 -21.87 -27.42
N VAL A 21 -17.30 -22.94 -27.71
CA VAL A 21 -18.51 -23.34 -27.02
C VAL A 21 -18.26 -23.22 -25.52
N LYS A 22 -19.25 -22.71 -24.78
CA LYS A 22 -19.31 -22.73 -23.31
C LYS A 22 -18.84 -24.10 -22.79
N GLY A 23 -17.57 -24.19 -22.45
CA GLY A 23 -16.97 -25.33 -21.79
C GLY A 23 -17.39 -25.26 -20.34
N SER A 24 -18.28 -26.18 -19.97
CA SER A 24 -18.59 -26.56 -18.60
C SER A 24 -17.33 -26.55 -17.74
N ILE A 25 -17.42 -25.79 -16.64
CA ILE A 25 -16.50 -25.76 -15.50
C ILE A 25 -16.08 -27.20 -15.17
N PRO A 26 -14.79 -27.52 -14.96
CA PRO A 26 -14.43 -28.82 -14.42
C PRO A 26 -15.03 -28.89 -13.01
N LEU A 27 -16.01 -29.77 -12.85
CA LEU A 27 -16.58 -30.09 -11.55
C LEU A 27 -15.43 -30.51 -10.63
N LEU A 28 -15.33 -29.81 -9.50
CA LEU A 28 -14.50 -30.23 -8.36
C LEU A 28 -14.79 -31.71 -8.06
N PRO A 29 -13.78 -32.50 -7.65
CA PRO A 29 -14.02 -33.87 -7.22
C PRO A 29 -15.11 -33.87 -6.13
N SER A 30 -16.09 -34.75 -6.31
CA SER A 30 -17.27 -34.88 -5.45
C SER A 30 -16.85 -35.14 -4.01
N GLY A 31 -17.01 -34.13 -3.15
CA GLY A 31 -16.66 -34.20 -1.73
C GLY A 31 -16.37 -32.86 -1.06
N VAL A 32 -16.17 -31.77 -1.81
CA VAL A 32 -15.87 -30.45 -1.21
C VAL A 32 -17.17 -29.71 -0.87
N SER A 33 -17.60 -29.75 0.40
CA SER A 33 -18.59 -28.82 0.92
C SER A 33 -17.93 -27.45 1.09
N VAL A 34 -18.09 -26.56 0.11
CA VAL A 34 -17.64 -25.16 0.24
C VAL A 34 -18.51 -24.50 1.33
N PRO A 35 -17.94 -24.01 2.44
CA PRO A 35 -18.72 -23.29 3.44
C PRO A 35 -19.34 -22.04 2.79
N SER A 36 -20.57 -21.68 3.17
CA SER A 36 -21.25 -20.47 2.67
C SER A 36 -20.52 -19.16 3.03
N GLN A 37 -19.48 -19.23 3.88
CA GLN A 37 -18.68 -18.10 4.35
C GLN A 37 -17.20 -18.52 4.47
N MET A 38 -16.28 -17.73 3.90
CA MET A 38 -14.83 -17.98 3.99
C MET A 38 -14.32 -17.75 5.42
N PHE A 39 -13.34 -18.56 5.83
CA PHE A 39 -12.63 -18.46 7.10
C PHE A 39 -11.65 -17.28 7.09
N GLN A 40 -11.46 -16.57 8.21
CA GLN A 40 -10.53 -15.43 8.23
C GLN A 40 -9.09 -15.91 8.30
N THR A 41 -8.80 -16.86 9.18
CA THR A 41 -7.46 -17.38 9.41
C THR A 41 -7.43 -18.89 9.19
N GLY A 42 -6.49 -19.37 8.37
CA GLY A 42 -6.27 -20.80 8.13
C GLY A 42 -4.84 -21.24 8.44
N LEU A 43 -4.70 -22.49 8.86
CA LEU A 43 -3.42 -23.19 8.99
C LEU A 43 -3.33 -24.29 7.94
N LEU A 44 -2.39 -24.20 7.00
CA LEU A 44 -2.08 -25.23 6.03
C LEU A 44 -0.86 -26.03 6.48
N ILE A 45 -1.07 -27.31 6.78
CA ILE A 45 -0.03 -28.26 7.18
C ILE A 45 0.35 -29.09 5.94
N LEU A 46 1.60 -28.95 5.49
CA LEU A 46 2.13 -29.63 4.32
C LEU A 46 3.02 -30.81 4.74
N THR A 47 2.55 -32.02 4.48
CA THR A 47 3.10 -33.30 4.92
C THR A 47 3.73 -34.15 3.81
N SER A 48 3.46 -33.82 2.55
CA SER A 48 4.03 -34.49 1.38
C SER A 48 5.56 -34.36 1.32
N SER A 49 6.20 -35.16 0.48
CA SER A 49 7.66 -35.08 0.30
C SER A 49 8.07 -33.70 -0.27
N PRO A 50 9.29 -33.20 0.04
CA PRO A 50 9.74 -31.90 -0.46
C PRO A 50 9.69 -31.76 -1.99
N ARG A 51 9.88 -32.85 -2.73
CA ARG A 51 9.75 -32.89 -4.20
C ARG A 51 8.30 -32.61 -4.62
N VAL A 52 7.33 -33.32 -4.04
CA VAL A 52 5.91 -33.14 -4.33
C VAL A 52 5.44 -31.73 -3.98
N LEU A 53 5.88 -31.20 -2.83
CA LEU A 53 5.54 -29.85 -2.40
C LEU A 53 6.05 -28.79 -3.38
N THR A 54 7.29 -28.90 -3.84
CA THR A 54 7.89 -27.95 -4.79
C THR A 54 7.10 -27.86 -6.10
N CYS A 55 6.61 -29.00 -6.61
CA CYS A 55 5.79 -29.04 -7.82
C CYS A 55 4.38 -28.49 -7.59
N ASN A 56 3.76 -28.77 -6.43
CA ASN A 56 2.31 -28.58 -6.23
C ASN A 56 1.91 -27.39 -5.36
N VAL A 57 2.87 -26.64 -4.79
CA VAL A 57 2.53 -25.56 -3.83
C VAL A 57 1.61 -24.47 -4.41
N ALA A 58 1.71 -24.17 -5.70
CA ALA A 58 0.78 -23.25 -6.37
C ALA A 58 -0.66 -23.75 -6.35
N ALA A 59 -0.87 -25.06 -6.50
CA ALA A 59 -2.19 -25.68 -6.47
C ALA A 59 -2.77 -25.68 -5.04
N TYR A 60 -1.96 -25.97 -4.01
CA TYR A 60 -2.39 -25.85 -2.62
C TYR A 60 -2.79 -24.41 -2.26
N LEU A 61 -1.99 -23.42 -2.68
CA LEU A 61 -2.31 -22.00 -2.50
C LEU A 61 -3.60 -21.60 -3.22
N LYS A 62 -3.82 -22.13 -4.44
CA LYS A 62 -5.05 -21.89 -5.22
C LYS A 62 -6.28 -22.47 -4.53
N ALA A 63 -6.18 -23.65 -3.95
CA ALA A 63 -7.27 -24.26 -3.18
C ALA A 63 -7.54 -23.47 -1.89
N ALA A 64 -6.49 -23.14 -1.13
CA ALA A 64 -6.60 -22.39 0.12
C ALA A 64 -7.22 -20.99 -0.08
N LYS A 65 -6.95 -20.34 -1.22
CA LYS A 65 -7.54 -19.05 -1.63
C LYS A 65 -9.07 -19.03 -1.58
N HIS A 66 -9.73 -20.16 -1.83
CA HIS A 66 -11.19 -20.23 -1.85
C HIS A 66 -11.80 -20.52 -0.47
N ILE A 67 -10.96 -20.84 0.52
CA ILE A 67 -11.37 -21.27 1.85
C ILE A 67 -11.03 -20.20 2.89
N VAL A 68 -9.87 -19.55 2.75
CA VAL A 68 -9.31 -18.56 3.67
C VAL A 68 -9.36 -17.18 3.04
N ASN A 69 -9.65 -16.15 3.84
CA ASN A 69 -9.87 -14.78 3.37
C ASN A 69 -8.78 -13.78 3.79
N LYS A 70 -8.15 -13.96 4.96
CA LYS A 70 -7.21 -12.97 5.51
C LYS A 70 -5.80 -13.51 5.66
N THR A 71 -5.58 -14.49 6.53
CA THR A 71 -4.22 -14.96 6.89
C THR A 71 -4.11 -16.46 6.69
N LEU A 72 -3.08 -16.90 5.96
CA LEU A 72 -2.77 -18.30 5.74
C LEU A 72 -1.40 -18.61 6.32
N TYR A 73 -1.38 -19.31 7.46
CA TYR A 73 -0.17 -19.88 8.02
C TYR A 73 0.17 -21.19 7.30
N ILE A 74 1.44 -21.40 6.99
CA ILE A 74 1.91 -22.62 6.34
C ILE A 74 2.94 -23.28 7.25
N LYS A 75 2.63 -24.48 7.73
CA LYS A 75 3.53 -25.33 8.52
C LYS A 75 4.06 -26.45 7.63
N LEU A 76 5.38 -26.56 7.54
CA LEU A 76 6.06 -27.61 6.79
C LEU A 76 6.39 -28.78 7.72
N GLU A 77 5.80 -29.94 7.46
CA GLU A 77 5.99 -31.22 8.17
C GLU A 77 6.23 -32.36 7.15
N PRO A 78 7.17 -32.21 6.21
CA PRO A 78 7.25 -33.10 5.06
C PRO A 78 7.65 -34.52 5.44
N ASN A 79 7.33 -35.46 4.54
CA ASN A 79 7.53 -36.92 4.70
C ASN A 79 6.77 -37.53 5.89
N ARG A 80 5.64 -36.93 6.29
CA ARG A 80 4.91 -37.35 7.48
C ARG A 80 3.58 -38.02 7.12
N GLN A 81 3.51 -39.33 7.34
CA GLN A 81 2.29 -40.12 7.09
C GLN A 81 1.22 -39.94 8.19
N GLN A 82 1.62 -39.61 9.42
CA GLN A 82 0.72 -39.37 10.56
C GLN A 82 1.19 -38.14 11.36
N LEU A 83 0.27 -37.22 11.65
CA LEU A 83 0.55 -36.03 12.47
C LEU A 83 0.77 -36.35 13.95
N TRP A 84 0.13 -37.40 14.46
CA TRP A 84 0.20 -37.79 15.86
C TRP A 84 0.73 -39.22 16.04
N PRO A 85 1.65 -39.47 17.01
CA PRO A 85 2.29 -38.52 17.91
C PRO A 85 3.27 -37.57 17.19
N VAL A 86 3.50 -36.39 17.77
CA VAL A 86 4.49 -35.44 17.24
C VAL A 86 5.88 -36.05 17.28
N GLN A 87 6.53 -36.11 16.13
CA GLN A 87 7.96 -36.46 16.01
C GLN A 87 8.75 -35.25 15.52
N PRO A 88 10.02 -35.08 15.94
CA PRO A 88 10.86 -34.04 15.37
C PRO A 88 11.11 -34.35 13.88
N PRO A 89 11.05 -33.34 13.00
CA PRO A 89 11.29 -33.56 11.59
C PRO A 89 12.76 -33.96 11.37
N VAL A 90 12.98 -35.09 10.70
CA VAL A 90 14.31 -35.54 10.29
C VAL A 90 14.45 -35.28 8.81
N PHE A 91 15.40 -34.42 8.45
CA PHE A 91 15.65 -34.06 7.06
C PHE A 91 17.02 -34.57 6.63
N THR A 92 17.09 -35.17 5.43
CA THR A 92 18.36 -35.36 4.75
C THR A 92 18.92 -34.01 4.28
N PRO A 93 20.24 -33.88 4.04
CA PRO A 93 20.82 -32.63 3.52
C PRO A 93 20.20 -32.14 2.21
N SER A 94 19.83 -33.06 1.32
CA SER A 94 19.15 -32.75 0.04
C SER A 94 17.73 -32.21 0.27
N GLU A 95 16.97 -32.81 1.19
CA GLU A 95 15.63 -32.35 1.55
C GLU A 95 15.66 -30.97 2.22
N LEU A 96 16.62 -30.70 3.10
CA LEU A 96 16.82 -29.37 3.67
C LEU A 96 17.07 -28.33 2.56
N SER A 97 17.87 -28.67 1.55
CA SER A 97 18.13 -27.77 0.42
C SER A 97 16.85 -27.45 -0.37
N LEU A 98 16.03 -28.46 -0.65
CA LEU A 98 14.76 -28.29 -1.36
C LEU A 98 13.76 -27.45 -0.56
N ILE A 99 13.58 -27.76 0.72
CA ILE A 99 12.61 -27.05 1.57
C ILE A 99 13.01 -25.58 1.74
N ARG A 100 14.31 -25.30 1.84
CA ARG A 100 14.80 -23.92 1.91
C ARG A 100 14.53 -23.13 0.64
N LYS A 101 14.65 -23.76 -0.54
CA LYS A 101 14.24 -23.16 -1.81
C LYS A 101 12.72 -23.00 -1.93
N LEU A 102 11.94 -23.86 -1.25
CA LEU A 102 10.49 -23.81 -1.25
C LEU A 102 9.93 -22.58 -0.52
N ILE A 103 10.58 -22.09 0.55
CA ILE A 103 10.09 -20.93 1.32
C ILE A 103 9.91 -19.67 0.47
N PRO A 104 10.95 -19.16 -0.25
CA PRO A 104 10.76 -18.01 -1.12
C PRO A 104 9.80 -18.32 -2.28
N ASP A 105 9.80 -19.54 -2.81
CA ASP A 105 8.89 -19.98 -3.87
C ASP A 105 7.40 -19.94 -3.45
N ILE A 106 7.08 -20.34 -2.21
CA ILE A 106 5.73 -20.19 -1.63
C ILE A 106 5.28 -18.73 -1.72
N TYR A 107 6.12 -17.80 -1.31
CA TYR A 107 5.79 -16.38 -1.32
C TYR A 107 5.63 -15.85 -2.74
N TYR A 108 6.54 -16.18 -3.67
CA TYR A 108 6.42 -15.75 -5.07
C TYR A 108 5.16 -16.31 -5.74
N LYS A 109 4.85 -17.59 -5.54
CA LYS A 109 3.62 -18.21 -6.06
C LYS A 109 2.36 -17.61 -5.41
N ALA A 110 2.41 -17.29 -4.12
CA ALA A 110 1.31 -16.63 -3.42
C ALA A 110 1.00 -15.24 -4.02
N ALA A 111 2.02 -14.47 -4.43
CA ALA A 111 1.82 -13.18 -5.08
C ALA A 111 1.02 -13.27 -6.39
N GLY A 112 1.20 -14.34 -7.17
CA GLY A 112 0.45 -14.56 -8.41
C GLY A 112 -0.92 -15.23 -8.22
N VAL A 113 -1.02 -16.17 -7.29
CA VAL A 113 -2.21 -17.01 -7.14
C VAL A 113 -3.22 -16.42 -6.14
N CYS A 114 -2.74 -15.96 -4.99
CA CYS A 114 -3.57 -15.54 -3.85
C CYS A 114 -3.08 -14.23 -3.23
N SER A 115 -2.92 -13.19 -4.06
CA SER A 115 -2.37 -11.88 -3.67
C SER A 115 -3.09 -11.13 -2.54
N HIS A 116 -4.35 -11.48 -2.25
CA HIS A 116 -5.11 -10.90 -1.13
C HIS A 116 -4.81 -11.56 0.22
N LEU A 117 -4.18 -12.75 0.22
CA LEU A 117 -3.86 -13.47 1.45
C LEU A 117 -2.54 -13.01 2.04
N ASP A 118 -2.58 -12.81 3.35
CA ASP A 118 -1.41 -12.69 4.21
C ASP A 118 -0.82 -14.09 4.45
N VAL A 119 0.02 -14.55 3.52
CA VAL A 119 0.72 -15.85 3.65
C VAL A 119 1.92 -15.71 4.59
N ARG A 120 2.06 -16.64 5.55
CA ARG A 120 3.18 -16.69 6.53
C ARG A 120 3.69 -18.12 6.64
N VAL A 121 4.97 -18.35 6.35
CA VAL A 121 5.58 -19.69 6.44
C VAL A 121 6.28 -19.83 7.79
N LEU A 122 5.85 -20.80 8.60
CA LEU A 122 6.42 -21.07 9.93
C LEU A 122 7.76 -21.81 9.79
N GLN A 123 8.82 -21.25 10.37
CA GLN A 123 10.20 -21.72 10.16
C GLN A 123 10.86 -22.37 11.38
N SER A 124 10.17 -22.43 12.52
CA SER A 124 10.68 -23.06 13.74
C SER A 124 11.11 -24.52 13.58
N CYS A 125 10.55 -25.23 12.59
CA CYS A 125 10.94 -26.60 12.25
C CYS A 125 12.43 -26.74 11.87
N PHE A 126 13.11 -25.66 11.45
CA PHE A 126 14.52 -25.68 11.10
C PHE A 126 15.46 -25.38 12.27
N LYS A 127 14.95 -25.05 13.46
CA LYS A 127 15.76 -24.59 14.60
C LYS A 127 16.06 -25.67 15.65
N GLY A 128 15.69 -26.91 15.37
CA GLY A 128 16.26 -28.09 16.05
C GLY A 128 15.82 -28.31 17.51
N ARG A 129 14.58 -27.99 17.86
CA ARG A 129 13.97 -28.32 19.16
C ARG A 129 12.49 -28.69 18.95
N ASN A 130 11.88 -29.41 19.91
CA ASN A 130 10.42 -29.55 20.00
C ASN A 130 9.80 -28.19 20.36
N VAL A 131 9.87 -27.24 19.43
CA VAL A 131 9.34 -25.88 19.59
C VAL A 131 7.86 -25.92 19.31
N THR A 132 7.07 -25.65 20.33
CA THR A 132 5.64 -25.37 20.18
C THR A 132 5.44 -23.93 19.72
N GLU A 133 4.52 -23.73 18.81
CA GLU A 133 4.11 -22.45 18.21
C GLU A 133 2.98 -21.75 19.01
N ALA A 134 2.90 -21.99 20.33
CA ALA A 134 1.84 -21.48 21.20
C ALA A 134 1.73 -19.93 21.24
N HIS A 135 2.73 -19.23 20.70
CA HIS A 135 2.78 -17.76 20.64
C HIS A 135 1.88 -17.15 19.55
N LEU A 136 1.41 -17.93 18.57
CA LEU A 136 0.58 -17.42 17.48
C LEU A 136 -0.80 -16.96 18.00
N ARG A 137 -1.14 -15.70 17.75
CA ARG A 137 -2.51 -15.12 17.87
C ARG A 137 -2.92 -14.70 16.45
N PRO A 138 -4.09 -15.06 15.88
CA PRO A 138 -5.38 -15.51 16.44
C PRO A 138 -5.65 -17.03 16.33
N SER A 139 -6.81 -17.50 16.79
CA SER A 139 -7.30 -18.86 16.55
C SER A 139 -7.35 -19.17 15.05
N PHE A 140 -6.89 -20.36 14.65
CA PHE A 140 -7.14 -20.85 13.30
C PHE A 140 -8.62 -21.20 13.18
N ASP A 141 -9.31 -20.57 12.24
CA ASP A 141 -10.72 -20.87 12.00
C ASP A 141 -10.86 -22.20 11.23
N VAL A 142 -9.81 -22.58 10.49
CA VAL A 142 -9.74 -23.83 9.72
C VAL A 142 -8.31 -24.38 9.65
N VAL A 143 -8.19 -25.70 9.69
CA VAL A 143 -6.93 -26.42 9.43
C VAL A 143 -7.06 -27.19 8.12
N LEU A 144 -6.10 -26.94 7.23
CA LEU A 144 -5.98 -27.55 5.91
C LEU A 144 -4.79 -28.51 5.91
N THR A 145 -4.94 -29.67 5.30
CA THR A 145 -3.84 -30.63 5.09
C THR A 145 -3.72 -30.98 3.62
N ASP A 146 -2.52 -31.36 3.18
CA ASP A 146 -2.29 -31.95 1.85
C ASP A 146 -2.42 -33.48 1.82
N GLY A 147 -2.32 -34.13 2.99
CA GLY A 147 -2.48 -35.57 3.16
C GLY A 147 -3.80 -35.97 3.83
N VAL A 148 -4.17 -37.25 3.70
CA VAL A 148 -5.31 -37.85 4.42
C VAL A 148 -4.88 -38.19 5.85
N HIS A 149 -5.35 -37.39 6.81
CA HIS A 149 -5.09 -37.59 8.25
C HIS A 149 -6.41 -37.83 9.01
N ARG A 150 -6.38 -38.61 10.09
CA ARG A 150 -7.56 -38.76 10.96
C ARG A 150 -7.81 -37.46 11.71
N ALA A 151 -9.06 -37.00 11.78
CA ALA A 151 -9.42 -35.75 12.45
C ALA A 151 -8.89 -35.65 13.90
N ALA A 152 -8.99 -36.74 14.67
CA ALA A 152 -8.46 -36.80 16.03
C ALA A 152 -6.94 -36.62 16.12
N ASP A 153 -6.18 -37.07 15.11
CA ASP A 153 -4.72 -36.91 15.08
C ASP A 153 -4.34 -35.47 14.72
N VAL A 154 -5.10 -34.84 13.80
CA VAL A 154 -4.92 -33.42 13.47
C VAL A 154 -5.26 -32.55 14.68
N GLU A 155 -6.36 -32.82 15.36
CA GLU A 155 -6.78 -32.08 16.56
C GLU A 155 -5.73 -32.16 17.67
N ARG A 156 -5.22 -33.36 17.99
CA ARG A 156 -4.14 -33.54 18.98
C ARG A 156 -2.84 -32.88 18.56
N TYR A 157 -2.49 -32.94 17.27
CA TYR A 157 -1.32 -32.25 16.75
C TYR A 157 -1.44 -30.74 16.93
N VAL A 158 -2.59 -30.15 16.57
CA VAL A 158 -2.82 -28.71 16.68
C VAL A 158 -2.85 -28.27 18.14
N ASP A 159 -3.50 -29.03 19.01
CA ASP A 159 -3.51 -28.79 20.46
C ASP A 159 -2.10 -28.81 21.05
N HIS A 160 -1.32 -29.85 20.74
CA HIS A 160 0.06 -29.94 21.22
C HIS A 160 0.97 -28.85 20.65
N GLN A 161 0.88 -28.56 19.34
CA GLN A 161 1.81 -27.63 18.68
C GLN A 161 1.46 -26.18 18.93
N PHE A 162 0.18 -25.83 19.05
CA PHE A 162 -0.29 -24.45 19.10
C PHE A 162 -1.02 -24.11 20.40
N ASP A 163 -1.22 -25.05 21.32
CA ASP A 163 -2.01 -24.89 22.56
C ASP A 163 -3.47 -24.48 22.25
N ARG A 164 -4.05 -25.04 21.19
CA ARG A 164 -5.38 -24.66 20.67
C ARG A 164 -6.12 -25.82 20.01
N THR A 165 -7.45 -25.77 20.05
CA THR A 165 -8.33 -26.65 19.27
C THR A 165 -8.94 -25.91 18.09
N CYS A 166 -9.09 -26.59 16.95
CA CYS A 166 -9.87 -26.11 15.81
C CYS A 166 -10.91 -27.17 15.45
N ALA A 167 -12.15 -26.79 15.19
CA ALA A 167 -13.21 -27.74 14.83
C ALA A 167 -13.31 -28.02 13.32
N ASN A 168 -12.77 -27.14 12.49
CA ASN A 168 -12.90 -27.22 11.04
C ASN A 168 -11.62 -27.79 10.41
N PHE A 169 -11.75 -28.95 9.78
CA PHE A 169 -10.66 -29.63 9.10
C PHE A 169 -11.02 -29.91 7.64
N GLN A 170 -10.12 -29.62 6.71
CA GLN A 170 -10.31 -29.97 5.30
C GLN A 170 -9.02 -30.51 4.69
N ASN A 171 -9.13 -31.59 3.91
CA ASN A 171 -8.02 -32.10 3.12
C ASN A 171 -8.07 -31.49 1.72
N LEU A 172 -6.97 -30.88 1.29
CA LEU A 172 -6.74 -30.37 -0.06
C LEU A 172 -6.18 -31.50 -0.94
N ALA A 173 -6.97 -32.54 -1.17
CA ALA A 173 -6.56 -33.62 -2.06
C ALA A 173 -6.35 -33.08 -3.48
N LEU A 174 -5.09 -33.01 -3.91
CA LEU A 174 -4.74 -32.70 -5.30
C LEU A 174 -4.56 -34.01 -6.08
N PRO A 175 -4.92 -34.06 -7.38
CA PRO A 175 -4.48 -35.15 -8.24
C PRO A 175 -2.95 -35.17 -8.27
N GLU A 176 -2.33 -36.34 -8.13
CA GLU A 176 -0.90 -36.51 -8.37
C GLU A 176 -0.61 -36.15 -9.84
N GLU A 177 -0.21 -34.91 -10.12
CA GLU A 177 0.45 -34.59 -11.38
C GLU A 177 1.92 -34.99 -11.23
N ASP A 178 2.29 -36.09 -11.90
CA ASP A 178 3.67 -36.47 -12.16
C ASP A 178 4.32 -35.43 -13.08
N GLY A 179 4.70 -34.30 -12.51
CA GLY A 179 5.53 -33.31 -13.19
C GLY A 179 6.94 -33.87 -13.40
N VAL A 180 7.24 -34.32 -14.62
CA VAL A 180 8.61 -34.64 -15.04
C VAL A 180 9.41 -33.34 -15.09
N LEU A 181 10.26 -33.10 -14.08
CA LEU A 181 11.33 -32.12 -14.19
C LEU A 181 12.62 -32.82 -14.63
N THR A 182 13.15 -32.34 -15.76
CA THR A 182 14.44 -32.70 -16.32
C THR A 182 15.58 -32.19 -15.43
N SER A 183 16.47 -33.11 -15.09
CA SER A 183 17.80 -32.93 -14.47
C SER A 183 17.85 -32.09 -13.19
N ASP A 184 18.20 -32.76 -12.09
CA ASP A 184 18.88 -32.15 -10.95
C ASP A 184 19.98 -31.22 -11.48
N ASP A 185 19.86 -29.90 -11.29
CA ASP A 185 20.98 -29.00 -11.51
C ASP A 185 22.02 -29.28 -10.39
N PRO A 186 23.17 -29.92 -10.70
CA PRO A 186 24.13 -30.36 -9.68
C PRO A 186 24.90 -29.18 -9.05
N THR A 187 24.65 -27.95 -9.51
CA THR A 187 25.57 -26.82 -9.28
C THR A 187 25.35 -26.04 -7.99
N THR A 188 24.42 -26.45 -7.10
CA THR A 188 24.26 -25.79 -5.79
C THR A 188 24.56 -26.71 -4.61
N ASN A 189 25.70 -27.41 -4.66
CA ASN A 189 26.38 -28.02 -3.50
C ASN A 189 27.01 -26.98 -2.56
N GLY A 190 26.32 -25.86 -2.31
CA GLY A 190 26.70 -24.91 -1.28
C GLY A 190 26.21 -25.42 0.07
N CYS A 191 27.12 -25.70 1.01
CA CYS A 191 26.75 -25.98 2.40
C CYS A 191 25.92 -24.79 2.94
N PHE A 192 24.66 -25.05 3.30
CA PHE A 192 23.81 -24.05 3.92
C PHE A 192 24.43 -23.64 5.25
N LYS A 193 24.66 -22.34 5.42
CA LYS A 193 25.36 -21.78 6.57
C LYS A 193 24.42 -20.86 7.33
N THR A 194 24.24 -21.14 8.62
CA THR A 194 23.61 -20.20 9.56
C THR A 194 24.65 -19.26 10.14
N TYR A 195 24.17 -18.13 10.66
CA TYR A 195 24.97 -17.10 11.28
C TYR A 195 24.33 -16.72 12.61
N ASP A 196 25.17 -16.52 13.63
CA ASP A 196 24.70 -16.12 14.97
C ASP A 196 23.87 -14.84 14.93
N SER A 197 24.31 -13.86 14.12
CA SER A 197 23.59 -12.61 13.92
C SER A 197 23.46 -12.29 12.43
N VAL A 198 22.21 -12.08 12.01
CA VAL A 198 21.84 -11.66 10.66
C VAL A 198 21.18 -10.29 10.74
N CYS A 199 21.53 -9.39 9.83
CA CYS A 199 20.91 -8.07 9.76
C CYS A 199 20.34 -7.79 8.37
N LEU A 200 19.35 -6.90 8.32
CA LEU A 200 18.80 -6.35 7.09
C LEU A 200 18.28 -4.93 7.35
N GLY A 201 18.10 -4.16 6.28
CA GLY A 201 17.60 -2.79 6.36
C GLY A 201 16.68 -2.45 5.21
N GLY A 202 15.73 -1.56 5.46
CA GLY A 202 14.75 -1.16 4.46
C GLY A 202 13.72 -0.17 4.99
N THR A 203 12.87 0.32 4.09
CA THR A 203 11.77 1.22 4.47
C THR A 203 10.62 0.45 5.11
N PHE A 204 10.36 -0.81 4.68
CA PHE A 204 9.32 -1.67 5.25
C PHE A 204 7.93 -1.00 5.38
N ASP A 205 7.58 -0.15 4.41
CA ASP A 205 6.26 0.47 4.35
C ASP A 205 5.26 -0.53 3.75
N ARG A 206 4.14 -0.75 4.47
CA ARG A 206 3.06 -1.69 4.09
C ARG A 206 3.62 -3.07 3.72
N LEU A 207 3.94 -3.86 4.74
CA LEU A 207 4.66 -5.14 4.62
C LEU A 207 4.07 -6.08 3.54
N HIS A 208 4.73 -6.12 2.38
CA HIS A 208 4.33 -6.88 1.21
C HIS A 208 5.25 -8.07 0.94
N ILE A 209 4.96 -8.83 -0.12
CA ILE A 209 5.62 -10.11 -0.40
C ILE A 209 7.16 -10.01 -0.51
N GLY A 210 7.68 -9.00 -1.21
CA GLY A 210 9.13 -8.77 -1.31
C GLY A 210 9.81 -8.62 0.05
N HIS A 211 9.18 -7.92 1.00
CA HIS A 211 9.71 -7.84 2.37
C HIS A 211 9.62 -9.19 3.09
N ARG A 212 8.52 -9.93 2.92
CA ARG A 212 8.32 -11.23 3.58
C ARG A 212 9.35 -12.26 3.13
N VAL A 213 9.70 -12.28 1.85
CA VAL A 213 10.79 -13.11 1.31
C VAL A 213 12.11 -12.72 1.96
N LEU A 214 12.46 -11.43 1.93
CA LEU A 214 13.71 -10.92 2.52
C LEU A 214 13.84 -11.26 4.02
N LEU A 215 12.77 -11.02 4.79
CA LEU A 215 12.72 -11.30 6.23
C LEU A 215 12.77 -12.81 6.50
N SER A 216 12.03 -13.60 5.72
CA SER A 216 11.99 -15.06 5.87
C SER A 216 13.34 -15.70 5.57
N GLU A 217 14.05 -15.25 4.54
CA GLU A 217 15.41 -15.70 4.22
C GLU A 217 16.42 -15.32 5.32
N ALA A 218 16.28 -14.13 5.90
CA ALA A 218 17.11 -13.70 7.02
C ALA A 218 16.87 -14.56 8.27
N VAL A 219 15.61 -14.82 8.61
CA VAL A 219 15.22 -15.72 9.72
C VAL A 219 15.78 -17.12 9.49
N LEU A 220 15.66 -17.66 8.28
CA LEU A 220 16.16 -18.99 7.94
C LEU A 220 17.66 -19.14 8.24
N HIS A 221 18.45 -18.10 7.96
CA HIS A 221 19.90 -18.09 8.11
C HIS A 221 20.40 -17.63 9.49
N ALA A 222 19.52 -17.15 10.39
CA ALA A 222 19.90 -16.74 11.73
C ALA A 222 19.88 -17.92 12.71
N SER A 223 20.86 -18.03 13.63
CA SER A 223 20.85 -19.02 14.71
C SER A 223 20.55 -18.43 16.10
N LYS A 224 20.74 -17.12 16.31
CA LYS A 224 20.45 -16.48 17.59
C LYS A 224 19.62 -15.21 17.45
N LYS A 225 20.04 -14.28 16.58
CA LYS A 225 19.47 -12.93 16.50
C LYS A 225 19.27 -12.43 15.08
N VAL A 226 18.20 -11.68 14.86
CA VAL A 226 17.94 -10.90 13.65
C VAL A 226 17.80 -9.41 14.00
N VAL A 227 18.59 -8.57 13.34
CA VAL A 227 18.55 -7.11 13.48
C VAL A 227 17.94 -6.46 12.24
N VAL A 228 16.92 -5.62 12.42
CA VAL A 228 16.21 -4.96 11.32
C VAL A 228 16.26 -3.44 11.48
N GLY A 229 16.96 -2.79 10.56
CA GLY A 229 16.99 -1.34 10.44
C GLY A 229 15.82 -0.81 9.62
N VAL A 230 14.98 0.02 10.23
CA VAL A 230 13.77 0.59 9.61
C VAL A 230 14.01 2.05 9.28
N THR A 231 14.07 2.38 7.99
CA THR A 231 14.38 3.75 7.52
C THR A 231 13.41 4.78 8.12
N ASP A 232 13.94 5.91 8.58
CA ASP A 232 13.13 7.03 9.10
C ASP A 232 13.79 8.41 8.90
N GLY A 233 13.06 9.46 9.24
CA GLY A 233 13.54 10.84 9.15
C GLY A 233 13.80 11.28 7.71
N ASP A 234 14.90 11.99 7.48
CA ASP A 234 15.22 12.59 6.17
C ASP A 234 15.46 11.57 5.07
N MET A 235 15.83 10.33 5.43
CA MET A 235 15.98 9.24 4.46
C MET A 235 14.67 8.88 3.73
N LEU A 236 13.51 9.25 4.30
CA LEU A 236 12.21 9.02 3.68
C LEU A 236 11.89 10.04 2.59
N LYS A 237 12.37 11.29 2.70
CA LYS A 237 11.97 12.42 1.82
C LYS A 237 12.26 12.17 0.34
N GLY A 238 13.27 11.35 0.02
CA GLY A 238 13.61 10.96 -1.34
C GLY A 238 12.73 9.86 -1.94
N LYS A 239 11.80 9.27 -1.18
CA LYS A 239 10.93 8.19 -1.65
C LYS A 239 9.69 8.78 -2.33
N VAL A 240 9.25 8.15 -3.42
CA VAL A 240 8.01 8.53 -4.14
C VAL A 240 6.83 8.52 -3.17
N LEU A 241 6.07 9.61 -3.04
CA LEU A 241 4.94 9.74 -2.09
C LEU A 241 5.33 9.40 -0.64
N TRP A 242 6.46 9.91 -0.16
CA TRP A 242 6.94 9.66 1.20
C TRP A 242 5.95 10.12 2.28
N GLU A 243 5.07 11.07 1.96
CA GLU A 243 4.01 11.56 2.84
C GLU A 243 2.97 10.48 3.18
N LEU A 244 2.87 9.41 2.36
CA LEU A 244 1.97 8.27 2.56
C LEU A 244 2.62 7.08 3.30
N ILE A 245 3.90 7.19 3.66
CA ILE A 245 4.60 6.16 4.43
C ILE A 245 3.98 6.07 5.81
N GLN A 246 3.74 4.83 6.28
CA GLN A 246 3.20 4.60 7.61
C GLN A 246 4.14 5.11 8.70
N PRO A 247 3.61 5.60 9.84
CA PRO A 247 4.43 5.96 11.01
C PRO A 247 5.41 4.85 11.38
N ILE A 248 6.59 5.21 11.86
CA ILE A 248 7.64 4.25 12.13
C ILE A 248 7.21 3.20 13.16
N GLU A 249 6.47 3.61 14.18
CA GLU A 249 5.96 2.74 15.24
C GLU A 249 5.06 1.64 14.66
N VAL A 250 4.23 1.99 13.66
CA VAL A 250 3.36 1.03 12.96
C VAL A 250 4.18 0.05 12.14
N ARG A 251 5.17 0.55 11.38
CA ARG A 251 6.04 -0.30 10.54
C ARG A 251 6.85 -1.27 11.40
N MET A 252 7.47 -0.78 12.47
CA MET A 252 8.25 -1.60 13.41
C MET A 252 7.36 -2.64 14.12
N LYS A 253 6.17 -2.25 14.57
CA LYS A 253 5.22 -3.17 15.21
C LYS A 253 4.85 -4.33 14.27
N VAL A 254 4.44 -4.02 13.03
CA VAL A 254 4.07 -5.05 12.04
C VAL A 254 5.25 -5.96 11.70
N LEU A 255 6.46 -5.41 11.63
CA LEU A 255 7.68 -6.22 11.42
C LEU A 255 7.93 -7.18 12.58
N ILE A 256 7.87 -6.70 13.83
CA ILE A 256 8.08 -7.52 15.01
C ILE A 256 7.03 -8.62 15.09
N GLU A 257 5.75 -8.29 14.84
CA GLU A 257 4.66 -9.26 14.81
C GLU A 257 4.92 -10.34 13.74
N PHE A 258 5.24 -9.94 12.51
CA PHE A 258 5.55 -10.88 11.43
C PHE A 258 6.75 -11.79 11.77
N LEU A 259 7.85 -11.21 12.26
CA LEU A 259 9.06 -11.97 12.60
C LEU A 259 8.80 -12.99 13.70
N LYS A 260 8.13 -12.57 14.78
CA LYS A 260 7.79 -13.45 15.91
C LYS A 260 6.87 -14.58 15.50
N GLU A 261 5.93 -14.32 14.59
CA GLU A 261 5.05 -15.37 14.06
C GLU A 261 5.73 -16.30 13.06
N VAL A 262 6.77 -15.86 12.35
CA VAL A 262 7.55 -16.75 11.47
C VAL A 262 8.45 -17.67 12.29
N ASP A 263 9.11 -17.15 13.33
CA ASP A 263 9.98 -17.92 14.21
C ASP A 263 10.15 -17.26 15.60
N SER A 264 9.45 -17.77 16.61
CA SER A 264 9.58 -17.24 17.98
C SER A 264 10.89 -17.59 18.71
N THR A 265 11.77 -18.41 18.13
CA THR A 265 12.98 -18.92 18.81
C THR A 265 14.16 -17.96 18.76
N LEU A 266 14.07 -16.91 17.94
CA LEU A 266 15.14 -15.94 17.72
C LEU A 266 14.92 -14.66 18.51
N GLU A 267 16.01 -13.97 18.83
CA GLU A 267 15.98 -12.59 19.33
C GLU A 267 15.78 -11.63 18.15
N TYR A 268 14.84 -10.69 18.29
CA TYR A 268 14.56 -9.66 17.28
C TYR A 268 14.87 -8.27 17.82
N GLU A 269 15.75 -7.57 17.13
CA GLU A 269 16.03 -6.15 17.39
C GLU A 269 15.61 -5.32 16.17
N VAL A 270 14.49 -4.62 16.30
CA VAL A 270 13.96 -3.75 15.25
C VAL A 270 14.14 -2.31 15.72
N MET A 271 14.78 -1.48 14.91
CA MET A 271 15.14 -0.11 15.29
C MET A 271 15.02 0.89 14.14
N PRO A 272 14.77 2.18 14.42
CA PRO A 272 14.91 3.25 13.42
C PRO A 272 16.35 3.34 12.92
N ILE A 273 16.52 3.65 11.64
CA ILE A 273 17.80 4.09 11.06
C ILE A 273 17.63 5.42 10.36
N HIS A 274 18.59 6.31 10.58
CA HIS A 274 18.62 7.68 10.03
C HIS A 274 19.78 7.91 9.07
N ASP A 275 20.59 6.87 8.83
CA ASP A 275 21.66 6.85 7.85
C ASP A 275 21.65 5.52 7.06
N PRO A 276 22.33 5.44 5.90
CA PRO A 276 22.35 4.24 5.06
C PRO A 276 23.02 3.00 5.66
N TYR A 277 23.78 3.15 6.75
CA TYR A 277 24.55 2.06 7.36
C TYR A 277 23.87 1.54 8.64
N GLY A 278 23.28 2.41 9.44
CA GLY A 278 22.63 2.04 10.71
C GLY A 278 23.61 1.30 11.64
N PRO A 279 23.18 0.22 12.33
CA PRO A 279 24.03 -0.50 13.28
C PRO A 279 25.20 -1.24 12.60
N THR A 280 25.18 -1.40 11.28
CA THR A 280 26.14 -2.24 10.55
C THR A 280 27.58 -1.72 10.55
N ILE A 281 27.82 -0.47 10.89
CA ILE A 281 29.16 0.14 11.00
C ILE A 281 29.56 0.45 12.45
N VAL A 282 28.78 -0.06 13.40
CA VAL A 282 28.99 0.12 14.84
C VAL A 282 29.07 -1.22 15.55
N ASP A 283 28.28 -2.21 15.15
CA ASP A 283 28.24 -3.55 15.73
C ASP A 283 29.18 -4.53 14.99
N PRO A 284 30.30 -4.97 15.60
CA PRO A 284 31.22 -5.94 15.00
C PRO A 284 30.70 -7.38 15.04
N ASP A 285 29.67 -7.66 15.84
CA ASP A 285 29.10 -8.99 16.03
C ASP A 285 28.07 -9.37 14.96
N LEU A 286 27.60 -8.41 14.16
CA LEU A 286 26.84 -8.68 12.94
C LEU A 286 27.68 -9.49 11.94
N LYS A 287 27.20 -10.67 11.53
CA LYS A 287 27.96 -11.61 10.68
C LYS A 287 27.46 -11.69 9.25
N CYS A 288 26.16 -11.48 9.02
CA CYS A 288 25.54 -11.56 7.71
C CYS A 288 24.61 -10.37 7.47
N LEU A 289 24.65 -9.79 6.27
CA LEU A 289 23.76 -8.74 5.81
C LEU A 289 22.94 -9.24 4.61
N TYR A 290 21.63 -9.21 4.78
CA TYR A 290 20.66 -9.49 3.73
C TYR A 290 20.21 -8.20 3.04
N VAL A 291 20.19 -8.26 1.71
CA VAL A 291 19.72 -7.17 0.83
C VAL A 291 18.85 -7.75 -0.27
N SER A 292 18.09 -6.93 -0.97
CA SER A 292 17.54 -7.33 -2.27
C SER A 292 18.61 -7.24 -3.35
N ASP A 293 18.46 -7.98 -4.46
CA ASP A 293 19.41 -7.92 -5.59
C ASP A 293 19.69 -6.49 -6.06
N GLU A 294 18.68 -5.62 -6.05
CA GLU A 294 18.79 -4.21 -6.42
C GLU A 294 19.65 -3.36 -5.46
N THR A 295 19.76 -3.75 -4.20
CA THR A 295 20.52 -3.03 -3.16
C THR A 295 21.85 -3.70 -2.84
N LEU A 296 22.27 -4.70 -3.63
CA LEU A 296 23.56 -5.40 -3.46
C LEU A 296 24.76 -4.44 -3.46
N LYS A 297 24.72 -3.38 -4.29
CA LYS A 297 25.74 -2.32 -4.29
C LYS A 297 25.81 -1.59 -2.95
N GLY A 298 24.67 -1.38 -2.28
CA GLY A 298 24.60 -0.79 -0.94
C GLY A 298 25.26 -1.70 0.11
N GLY A 299 24.99 -3.01 0.05
CA GLY A 299 25.66 -3.98 0.93
C GLY A 299 27.18 -4.00 0.77
N LYS A 300 27.70 -3.86 -0.47
CA LYS A 300 29.15 -3.74 -0.70
C LYS A 300 29.74 -2.49 -0.03
N ARG A 301 29.05 -1.34 -0.13
CA ARG A 301 29.47 -0.10 0.54
C ARG A 301 29.52 -0.22 2.06
N VAL A 302 28.62 -1.00 2.66
CA VAL A 302 28.67 -1.30 4.10
C VAL A 302 29.99 -1.98 4.47
N ASN A 303 30.42 -3.00 3.70
CA ASN A 303 31.69 -3.68 3.96
C ASN A 303 32.91 -2.78 3.70
N GLU A 304 32.86 -1.91 2.69
CA GLU A 304 33.90 -0.90 2.45
C GLU A 304 34.02 0.04 3.67
N GLU A 305 32.90 0.49 4.22
CA GLU A 305 32.88 1.38 5.39
C GLU A 305 33.32 0.65 6.68
N ARG A 306 32.94 -0.61 6.85
CA ARG A 306 33.44 -1.48 7.93
C ARG A 306 34.95 -1.65 7.86
N ALA A 307 35.51 -1.86 6.66
CA ALA A 307 36.95 -2.00 6.48
C ALA A 307 37.73 -0.74 6.90
N LYS A 308 37.23 0.46 6.55
CA LYS A 308 37.83 1.74 7.00
C LYS A 308 37.83 1.88 8.52
N ARG A 309 36.90 1.22 9.22
CA ARG A 309 36.73 1.23 10.67
C ARG A 309 37.42 0.06 11.37
N GLY A 310 38.18 -0.77 10.64
CA GLY A 310 38.86 -1.95 11.19
C GLY A 310 37.90 -3.07 11.62
N MET A 311 36.67 -3.09 11.11
CA MET A 311 35.66 -4.09 11.45
C MET A 311 35.72 -5.28 10.48
N PRO A 312 35.39 -6.51 10.93
CA PRO A 312 35.35 -7.68 10.05
C PRO A 312 34.24 -7.53 8.99
N PRO A 313 34.45 -7.97 7.74
CA PRO A 313 33.42 -7.91 6.71
C PRO A 313 32.25 -8.84 7.06
N MET A 314 31.04 -8.42 6.72
CA MET A 314 29.84 -9.26 6.80
C MET A 314 29.70 -10.09 5.52
N VAL A 315 29.13 -11.29 5.66
CA VAL A 315 28.70 -12.08 4.49
C VAL A 315 27.48 -11.42 3.88
N LEU A 316 27.58 -11.01 2.62
CA LEU A 316 26.46 -10.46 1.86
C LEU A 316 25.64 -11.58 1.22
N ARG A 317 24.33 -11.53 1.43
CA ARG A 317 23.37 -12.39 0.73
C ARG A 317 22.27 -11.53 0.12
N SER A 318 21.75 -11.96 -1.03
CA SER A 318 20.67 -11.25 -1.70
C SER A 318 19.48 -12.14 -2.03
N VAL A 319 18.32 -11.51 -2.11
CA VAL A 319 17.06 -12.13 -2.55
C VAL A 319 16.57 -11.48 -3.82
N GLY A 320 15.96 -12.30 -4.68
CA GLY A 320 15.30 -11.86 -5.91
C GLY A 320 14.12 -10.92 -5.66
N LEU A 321 13.62 -10.35 -6.75
CA LEU A 321 12.46 -9.47 -6.74
C LEU A 321 11.18 -10.25 -7.05
N ALA A 322 10.12 -10.00 -6.30
CA ALA A 322 8.81 -10.58 -6.57
C ALA A 322 8.09 -9.79 -7.67
N GLU A 323 7.62 -10.50 -8.70
CA GLU A 323 6.78 -9.93 -9.76
C GLU A 323 5.41 -9.51 -9.23
N ASP A 324 4.92 -8.37 -9.72
CA ASP A 324 3.55 -7.90 -9.47
C ASP A 324 2.62 -8.31 -10.62
N VAL A 325 1.95 -9.45 -10.45
CA VAL A 325 0.99 -9.98 -11.43
C VAL A 325 -0.25 -9.09 -11.59
N CYS A 326 -0.56 -8.27 -10.58
CA CYS A 326 -1.71 -7.36 -10.56
C CYS A 326 -1.36 -5.97 -11.12
N ARG A 327 -0.17 -5.77 -11.67
CA ARG A 327 0.29 -4.47 -12.15
C ARG A 327 -0.53 -3.95 -13.32
N THR A 328 -0.75 -2.65 -13.32
CA THR A 328 -1.21 -1.93 -14.52
C THR A 328 -0.03 -1.67 -15.47
N ALA A 329 -0.31 -1.32 -16.72
CA ALA A 329 0.72 -1.07 -17.74
C ALA A 329 1.74 0.02 -17.33
N ASN A 330 1.34 0.94 -16.46
CA ASN A 330 2.16 2.08 -16.01
C ASN A 330 2.86 1.84 -14.66
N GLU A 331 2.69 0.66 -14.06
CA GLU A 331 3.32 0.29 -12.79
C GLU A 331 4.61 -0.51 -13.00
N GLU A 332 5.50 -0.46 -12.00
CA GLU A 332 6.72 -1.27 -11.96
C GLU A 332 6.40 -2.77 -12.13
N PHE A 333 7.35 -3.52 -12.70
CA PHE A 333 7.22 -4.98 -12.82
C PHE A 333 7.17 -5.68 -11.46
N LYS A 334 7.80 -5.09 -10.43
CA LYS A 334 7.94 -5.68 -9.10
C LYS A 334 6.90 -5.16 -8.10
N ILE A 335 6.60 -5.97 -7.09
CA ILE A 335 5.85 -5.50 -5.91
C ILE A 335 6.78 -4.65 -5.04
N SER A 336 6.44 -3.38 -4.85
CA SER A 336 7.21 -2.43 -4.05
C SER A 336 6.34 -1.52 -3.18
N SER A 337 6.88 -1.02 -2.06
CA SER A 337 6.20 -0.01 -1.23
C SER A 337 5.81 1.25 -2.01
N SER A 338 6.56 1.61 -3.06
CA SER A 338 6.20 2.75 -3.93
C SER A 338 4.92 2.45 -4.70
N THR A 339 4.83 1.28 -5.35
CA THR A 339 3.62 0.85 -6.07
C THR A 339 2.41 0.81 -5.13
N LEU A 340 2.55 0.30 -3.91
CA LEU A 340 1.45 0.26 -2.94
C LEU A 340 0.94 1.65 -2.55
N ARG A 341 1.84 2.63 -2.37
CA ARG A 341 1.46 4.02 -2.11
C ARG A 341 0.77 4.66 -3.32
N CYS A 342 1.23 4.37 -4.54
CA CYS A 342 0.55 4.81 -5.76
C CYS A 342 -0.87 4.23 -5.86
N ARG A 343 -1.05 2.94 -5.54
CA ARG A 343 -2.37 2.27 -5.52
C ARG A 343 -3.30 2.82 -4.45
N ALA A 344 -2.75 3.31 -3.33
CA ALA A 344 -3.53 3.92 -2.26
C ALA A 344 -4.13 5.29 -2.67
N LEU A 345 -3.59 5.96 -3.69
CA LEU A 345 -4.17 7.21 -4.19
C LEU A 345 -5.58 6.98 -4.73
N GLY A 346 -6.49 7.91 -4.42
CA GLY A 346 -7.90 7.79 -4.79
C GLY A 346 -8.66 6.69 -4.07
N THR A 347 -8.12 6.12 -2.98
CA THR A 347 -8.84 5.24 -2.05
C THR A 347 -9.09 5.97 -0.73
N ILE A 348 -10.04 5.48 0.07
CA ILE A 348 -10.23 5.97 1.45
C ILE A 348 -9.03 5.53 2.31
N LEU A 349 -8.14 6.48 2.63
CA LEU A 349 -7.00 6.27 3.53
C LEU A 349 -7.42 6.31 5.00
N GLN A 350 -8.36 7.21 5.32
CA GLN A 350 -8.92 7.36 6.65
C GLN A 350 -10.45 7.44 6.54
N PRO A 351 -11.19 6.65 7.34
CA PRO A 351 -12.63 6.68 7.30
C PRO A 351 -13.16 8.09 7.66
N PRO A 352 -14.29 8.52 7.10
CA PRO A 352 -14.90 9.81 7.43
C PRO A 352 -15.27 9.86 8.91
N THR A 353 -14.83 10.88 9.63
CA THR A 353 -15.26 11.12 11.01
C THR A 353 -16.71 11.63 11.01
N PRO A 354 -17.63 11.01 11.77
CA PRO A 354 -19.01 11.49 11.87
C PRO A 354 -19.08 12.94 12.36
N LYS A 355 -19.87 13.77 11.67
CA LYS A 355 -20.10 15.19 12.00
C LYS A 355 -21.59 15.47 12.12
N PRO A 356 -22.20 15.25 13.31
CA PRO A 356 -23.66 15.32 13.51
C PRO A 356 -24.28 16.69 13.21
N HIS A 357 -23.49 17.76 13.29
CA HIS A 357 -23.94 19.13 12.99
C HIS A 357 -24.09 19.41 11.49
N LEU A 358 -23.58 18.52 10.62
CA LEU A 358 -23.72 18.66 9.17
C LEU A 358 -24.97 17.92 8.68
N PRO A 359 -25.73 18.51 7.74
CA PRO A 359 -26.85 17.80 7.12
C PRO A 359 -26.31 16.61 6.32
N LYS A 360 -27.01 15.47 6.37
CA LYS A 360 -26.61 14.25 5.63
C LYS A 360 -26.52 14.49 4.11
N ARG A 361 -27.27 15.45 3.58
CA ARG A 361 -27.24 15.85 2.17
C ARG A 361 -27.32 17.38 2.00
N PRO A 362 -26.66 17.92 0.97
CA PRO A 362 -25.74 17.22 0.06
C PRO A 362 -24.46 16.82 0.79
N TYR A 363 -23.83 15.72 0.35
CA TYR A 363 -22.57 15.27 0.92
C TYR A 363 -21.44 16.20 0.45
N VAL A 364 -20.95 17.03 1.37
CA VAL A 364 -19.90 18.03 1.13
C VAL A 364 -18.50 17.44 1.30
N ILE A 365 -17.66 17.59 0.26
CA ILE A 365 -16.24 17.23 0.24
C ILE A 365 -15.41 18.52 0.15
N GLY A 366 -14.41 18.67 1.02
CA GLY A 366 -13.41 19.73 0.89
C GLY A 366 -12.23 19.23 0.07
N LEU A 367 -12.07 19.71 -1.17
CA LEU A 367 -10.90 19.44 -2.01
C LEU A 367 -9.85 20.53 -1.79
N THR A 368 -8.74 20.15 -1.18
CA THR A 368 -7.61 21.02 -0.87
C THR A 368 -6.30 20.45 -1.40
N GLY A 369 -5.19 21.13 -1.15
CA GLY A 369 -3.89 20.79 -1.72
C GLY A 369 -3.01 22.02 -1.93
N GLY A 370 -1.70 21.78 -2.03
CA GLY A 370 -0.72 22.83 -2.23
C GLY A 370 -0.93 23.65 -3.51
N ILE A 371 -0.20 24.76 -3.61
CA ILE A 371 -0.10 25.52 -4.86
C ILE A 371 0.38 24.61 -6.00
N CYS A 372 -0.21 24.77 -7.19
CA CYS A 372 0.10 23.96 -8.37
C CYS A 372 -0.09 22.43 -8.24
N ALA A 373 -0.79 21.97 -7.20
CA ALA A 373 -1.10 20.54 -7.01
C ALA A 373 -2.22 19.99 -7.93
N GLY A 374 -2.74 20.78 -8.88
CA GLY A 374 -3.71 20.30 -9.88
C GLY A 374 -5.16 20.12 -9.41
N LYS A 375 -5.55 20.78 -8.29
CA LYS A 375 -6.91 20.72 -7.72
C LYS A 375 -8.01 21.04 -8.74
N SER A 376 -7.82 22.08 -9.54
CA SER A 376 -8.84 22.54 -10.49
C SER A 376 -9.15 21.52 -11.59
N HIS A 377 -8.17 20.67 -11.95
CA HIS A 377 -8.42 19.59 -12.90
C HIS A 377 -9.22 18.45 -12.25
N ILE A 378 -8.89 18.11 -11.00
CA ILE A 378 -9.65 17.11 -10.22
C ILE A 378 -11.10 17.59 -10.01
N SER A 379 -11.30 18.85 -9.65
CA SER A 379 -12.63 19.41 -9.43
C SER A 379 -13.46 19.46 -10.72
N GLU A 380 -12.87 19.88 -11.85
CA GLU A 380 -13.53 19.83 -13.16
C GLU A 380 -13.99 18.41 -13.51
N PHE A 381 -13.13 17.42 -13.28
CA PHE A 381 -13.44 16.03 -13.59
C PHE A 381 -14.52 15.45 -12.66
N LEU A 382 -14.50 15.79 -11.37
CA LEU A 382 -15.59 15.46 -10.43
C LEU A 382 -16.92 16.10 -10.85
N GLY A 383 -16.88 17.32 -11.41
CA GLY A 383 -18.05 17.96 -12.01
C GLY A 383 -18.66 17.13 -13.13
N LYS A 384 -17.82 16.60 -14.03
CA LYS A 384 -18.26 15.70 -15.13
C LYS A 384 -18.87 14.38 -14.61
N LEU A 385 -18.50 13.94 -13.41
CA LEU A 385 -19.04 12.76 -12.76
C LEU A 385 -20.35 13.03 -11.98
N GLY A 386 -20.81 14.29 -11.92
CA GLY A 386 -22.09 14.68 -11.34
C GLY A 386 -22.01 15.43 -10.01
N ALA A 387 -20.81 15.78 -9.53
CA ALA A 387 -20.68 16.65 -8.35
C ALA A 387 -20.96 18.12 -8.71
N ALA A 388 -21.61 18.86 -7.82
CA ALA A 388 -21.58 20.32 -7.92
C ALA A 388 -20.25 20.85 -7.34
N VAL A 389 -19.55 21.69 -8.10
CA VAL A 389 -18.23 22.21 -7.71
C VAL A 389 -18.35 23.69 -7.36
N ILE A 390 -17.86 24.06 -6.18
CA ILE A 390 -17.76 25.45 -5.75
C ILE A 390 -16.29 25.80 -5.55
N ASN A 391 -15.78 26.73 -6.37
CA ASN A 391 -14.43 27.26 -6.21
C ASN A 391 -14.46 28.40 -5.17
N CYS A 392 -13.88 28.13 -4.00
CA CYS A 392 -13.93 29.07 -2.87
C CYS A 392 -12.96 30.23 -3.03
N ASP A 393 -11.88 30.07 -3.82
CA ASP A 393 -10.94 31.15 -4.11
C ASP A 393 -11.62 32.23 -4.99
N LYS A 394 -12.40 31.80 -6.00
CA LYS A 394 -13.24 32.70 -6.79
C LYS A 394 -14.31 33.37 -5.94
N LEU A 395 -14.96 32.61 -5.05
CA LEU A 395 -15.98 33.13 -4.14
C LEU A 395 -15.40 34.17 -3.17
N GLY A 396 -14.15 33.98 -2.73
CA GLY A 396 -13.41 34.95 -1.93
C GLY A 396 -13.34 36.31 -2.61
N HIS A 397 -13.04 36.34 -3.91
CA HIS A 397 -12.99 37.60 -4.68
C HIS A 397 -14.35 38.31 -4.73
N GLU A 398 -15.46 37.56 -4.72
CA GLU A 398 -16.81 38.12 -4.74
C GLU A 398 -17.16 38.81 -3.41
N THR A 399 -16.52 38.45 -2.30
CA THR A 399 -16.87 38.96 -0.96
C THR A 399 -16.49 40.42 -0.72
N TYR A 400 -15.51 40.93 -1.47
CA TYR A 400 -15.04 42.31 -1.40
C TYR A 400 -15.20 43.04 -2.73
N LEU A 401 -16.24 42.69 -3.51
CA LEU A 401 -16.70 43.57 -4.57
C LEU A 401 -17.36 44.83 -3.97
N PRO A 402 -17.35 45.98 -4.66
CA PRO A 402 -18.09 47.16 -4.21
C PRO A 402 -19.53 46.82 -3.84
N GLY A 403 -19.98 47.31 -2.67
CA GLY A 403 -21.31 47.00 -2.12
C GLY A 403 -21.40 45.73 -1.27
N ARG A 404 -20.33 44.92 -1.19
CA ARG A 404 -20.29 43.74 -0.31
C ARG A 404 -19.74 44.06 1.09
N PRO A 405 -20.12 43.29 2.13
CA PRO A 405 -19.77 43.61 3.51
C PRO A 405 -18.25 43.66 3.80
N ALA A 406 -17.44 42.84 3.14
CA ALA A 406 -15.99 42.86 3.35
C ALA A 406 -15.27 44.02 2.63
N TYR A 407 -15.88 44.65 1.62
CA TYR A 407 -15.21 45.67 0.81
C TYR A 407 -14.70 46.85 1.66
N ALA A 408 -15.56 47.44 2.49
CA ALA A 408 -15.18 48.57 3.32
C ALA A 408 -14.09 48.20 4.34
N LYS A 409 -14.17 47.00 4.94
CA LYS A 409 -13.16 46.50 5.88
C LYS A 409 -11.78 46.36 5.21
N VAL A 410 -11.76 45.79 4.00
CA VAL A 410 -10.54 45.62 3.19
C VAL A 410 -9.95 46.97 2.80
N VAL A 411 -10.75 47.88 2.24
CA VAL A 411 -10.25 49.20 1.80
C VAL A 411 -9.74 50.04 2.98
N ASN A 412 -10.42 49.98 4.14
CA ASN A 412 -9.98 50.71 5.32
C ASN A 412 -8.68 50.16 5.90
N ALA A 413 -8.49 48.83 5.90
CA ALA A 413 -7.30 48.20 6.46
C ALA A 413 -6.06 48.33 5.54
N PHE A 414 -6.24 48.23 4.23
CA PHE A 414 -5.13 48.19 3.25
C PHE A 414 -4.94 49.51 2.49
N GLY A 415 -5.81 50.49 2.74
CA GLY A 415 -5.77 51.83 2.14
C GLY A 415 -6.28 51.86 0.69
N LYS A 416 -6.56 53.05 0.16
CA LYS A 416 -7.08 53.21 -1.21
C LYS A 416 -6.07 52.84 -2.31
N GLY A 417 -4.79 52.64 -1.98
CA GLY A 417 -3.74 52.28 -2.94
C GLY A 417 -3.95 50.90 -3.60
N ILE A 418 -4.75 50.03 -2.97
CA ILE A 418 -5.12 48.71 -3.52
C ILE A 418 -6.29 48.78 -4.51
N LEU A 419 -6.82 49.96 -4.85
CA LEU A 419 -7.95 50.09 -5.77
C LEU A 419 -7.50 50.33 -7.22
N HIS A 420 -8.29 49.83 -8.15
CA HIS A 420 -8.33 50.27 -9.54
C HIS A 420 -9.04 51.62 -9.66
N ALA A 421 -8.94 52.25 -10.84
CA ALA A 421 -9.58 53.55 -11.10
C ALA A 421 -11.12 53.48 -11.02
N ASP A 422 -11.71 52.31 -11.27
CA ASP A 422 -13.16 52.05 -11.17
C ASP A 422 -13.63 51.76 -9.73
N GLY A 423 -12.73 51.83 -8.75
CA GLY A 423 -13.01 51.56 -7.34
C GLY A 423 -13.03 50.07 -6.97
N THR A 424 -12.77 49.15 -7.90
CA THR A 424 -12.64 47.73 -7.58
C THR A 424 -11.27 47.42 -6.97
N VAL A 425 -11.14 46.32 -6.21
CA VAL A 425 -9.88 45.93 -5.58
C VAL A 425 -8.91 45.34 -6.62
N ASP A 426 -7.74 45.94 -6.75
CA ASP A 426 -6.59 45.41 -7.48
C ASP A 426 -5.96 44.25 -6.70
N ARG A 427 -6.36 43.04 -7.08
CA ARG A 427 -5.90 41.79 -6.47
C ARG A 427 -4.40 41.58 -6.59
N LYS A 428 -3.73 42.12 -7.62
CA LYS A 428 -2.27 41.99 -7.75
C LYS A 428 -1.58 42.82 -6.67
N LYS A 429 -2.05 44.06 -6.46
CA LYS A 429 -1.52 44.94 -5.40
C LYS A 429 -1.83 44.39 -4.01
N LEU A 430 -3.08 44.01 -3.74
CA LEU A 430 -3.46 43.42 -2.46
C LEU A 430 -2.67 42.13 -2.19
N GLY A 431 -2.56 41.26 -3.22
CA GLY A 431 -1.77 40.04 -3.17
C GLY A 431 -0.31 40.30 -2.78
N ALA A 432 0.36 41.24 -3.42
CA ALA A 432 1.75 41.58 -3.10
C ALA A 432 1.94 41.97 -1.62
N ILE A 433 0.96 42.67 -1.03
CA ILE A 433 0.97 43.05 0.39
C ILE A 433 0.79 41.83 1.29
N VAL A 434 -0.25 41.02 1.05
CA VAL A 434 -0.58 39.90 1.95
C VAL A 434 0.31 38.67 1.76
N PHE A 435 1.00 38.52 0.63
CA PHE A 435 2.00 37.46 0.45
C PHE A 435 3.33 37.77 1.14
N ALA A 436 3.63 39.05 1.36
CA ALA A 436 4.86 39.47 2.02
C ALA A 436 4.73 39.53 3.57
N ASP A 437 3.51 39.49 4.09
CA ASP A 437 3.22 39.82 5.49
C ASP A 437 2.10 38.93 6.03
N GLU A 438 2.45 38.02 6.95
CA GLU A 438 1.53 37.05 7.51
C GLU A 438 0.42 37.68 8.34
N GLU A 439 0.72 38.72 9.12
CA GLU A 439 -0.28 39.41 9.95
C GLU A 439 -1.34 40.08 9.06
N LYS A 440 -0.90 40.72 7.98
CA LYS A 440 -1.80 41.29 6.97
C LYS A 440 -2.65 40.23 6.26
N ARG A 441 -2.07 39.05 5.98
CA ARG A 441 -2.82 37.92 5.41
C ARG A 441 -3.91 37.44 6.37
N GLN A 442 -3.59 37.29 7.66
CA GLN A 442 -4.56 36.91 8.68
C GLN A 442 -5.66 37.97 8.85
N LEU A 443 -5.30 39.25 8.80
CA LEU A 443 -6.26 40.35 8.86
C LEU A 443 -7.24 40.30 7.68
N LEU A 444 -6.76 40.14 6.45
CA LEU A 444 -7.62 39.96 5.27
C LEU A 444 -8.55 38.75 5.44
N ASN A 445 -8.00 37.62 5.87
CA ASN A 445 -8.77 36.40 6.08
C ASN A 445 -9.88 36.57 7.14
N SER A 446 -9.62 37.34 8.21
CA SER A 446 -10.61 37.63 9.25
C SER A 446 -11.84 38.38 8.73
N PHE A 447 -11.68 39.18 7.67
CA PHE A 447 -12.78 39.90 7.02
C PHE A 447 -13.51 39.05 5.99
N VAL A 448 -12.77 38.20 5.26
CA VAL A 448 -13.26 37.51 4.08
C VAL A 448 -13.88 36.14 4.40
N TRP A 449 -13.29 35.37 5.31
CA TRP A 449 -13.75 34.01 5.61
C TRP A 449 -15.19 33.92 6.14
N PRO A 450 -15.65 34.81 7.04
CA PRO A 450 -17.05 34.79 7.47
C PRO A 450 -18.04 35.01 6.31
N GLU A 451 -17.70 35.93 5.40
CA GLU A 451 -18.51 36.23 4.22
C GLU A 451 -18.52 35.06 3.21
N ILE A 452 -17.39 34.38 3.02
CA ILE A 452 -17.35 33.15 2.22
C ILE A 452 -18.25 32.09 2.84
N GLY A 453 -18.20 31.91 4.17
CA GLY A 453 -19.05 30.95 4.89
C GLY A 453 -20.53 31.19 4.64
N ALA A 454 -20.99 32.44 4.73
CA ALA A 454 -22.38 32.80 4.45
C ALA A 454 -22.80 32.50 3.00
N LEU A 455 -21.95 32.88 2.02
CA LEU A 455 -22.21 32.61 0.60
C LEU A 455 -22.20 31.10 0.30
N LEU A 456 -21.31 30.32 0.93
CA LEU A 456 -21.25 28.88 0.77
C LEU A 456 -22.52 28.22 1.29
N GLN A 457 -23.00 28.60 2.48
CA GLN A 457 -24.24 28.06 3.03
C GLN A 457 -25.42 28.30 2.08
N GLN A 458 -25.53 29.51 1.52
CA GLN A 458 -26.56 29.83 0.54
C GLN A 458 -26.42 28.97 -0.72
N LYS A 459 -25.24 28.92 -1.34
CA LYS A 459 -25.01 28.14 -2.57
C LYS A 459 -25.26 26.64 -2.36
N ILE A 460 -24.83 26.08 -1.23
CA ILE A 460 -25.06 24.67 -0.90
C ILE A 460 -26.56 24.39 -0.75
N LYS A 461 -27.32 25.30 -0.12
CA LYS A 461 -28.77 25.19 0.01
C LYS A 461 -29.46 25.21 -1.35
N ASP A 462 -29.08 26.12 -2.24
CA ASP A 462 -29.63 26.23 -3.59
C ASP A 462 -29.32 24.98 -4.43
N ILE A 463 -28.09 24.47 -4.34
CA ILE A 463 -27.67 23.22 -4.99
C ILE A 463 -28.46 22.02 -4.44
N SER A 464 -28.70 22.00 -3.12
CA SER A 464 -29.48 20.95 -2.47
C SER A 464 -30.92 20.91 -2.98
N HIS A 465 -31.56 22.07 -3.20
CA HIS A 465 -32.90 22.13 -3.77
C HIS A 465 -32.97 21.58 -5.20
N ASN A 466 -31.86 21.64 -5.94
CA ASN A 466 -31.75 21.07 -7.30
C ASN A 466 -31.45 19.55 -7.30
N GLY A 467 -31.50 18.88 -6.14
CA GLY A 467 -31.37 17.42 -6.03
C GLY A 467 -29.95 16.87 -6.16
N VAL A 468 -28.94 17.73 -6.19
CA VAL A 468 -27.53 17.29 -6.27
C VAL A 468 -27.13 16.59 -4.97
N LYS A 469 -26.59 15.37 -5.08
CA LYS A 469 -26.21 14.56 -3.91
C LYS A 469 -24.85 14.92 -3.31
N VAL A 470 -23.91 15.41 -4.11
CA VAL A 470 -22.51 15.65 -3.69
C VAL A 470 -22.05 17.05 -4.10
N VAL A 471 -21.45 17.77 -3.15
CA VAL A 471 -20.84 19.09 -3.37
C VAL A 471 -19.35 19.00 -3.08
N VAL A 472 -18.53 19.54 -3.98
CA VAL A 472 -17.07 19.65 -3.82
C VAL A 472 -16.71 21.12 -3.63
N LEU A 473 -16.14 21.45 -2.49
CA LEU A 473 -15.58 22.75 -2.18
C LEU A 473 -14.09 22.72 -2.54
N GLU A 474 -13.71 23.38 -3.64
CA GLU A 474 -12.29 23.56 -3.98
C GLU A 474 -11.74 24.75 -3.18
N VAL A 475 -10.86 24.46 -2.22
CA VAL A 475 -10.32 25.45 -1.26
C VAL A 475 -8.82 25.27 -1.08
N ALA A 476 -8.02 26.29 -1.39
CA ALA A 476 -6.57 26.21 -1.22
C ALA A 476 -6.14 26.11 0.27
N MET A 477 -6.82 26.84 1.16
CA MET A 477 -6.49 26.96 2.59
C MET A 477 -7.54 26.30 3.49
N LEU A 478 -8.08 25.15 3.09
CA LEU A 478 -9.16 24.47 3.81
C LEU A 478 -8.80 24.18 5.28
N LEU A 479 -7.58 23.67 5.50
CA LEU A 479 -7.12 23.19 6.81
C LEU A 479 -6.63 24.34 7.68
N GLU A 480 -6.00 25.33 7.07
CA GLU A 480 -5.56 26.56 7.72
C GLU A 480 -6.77 27.38 8.21
N ALA A 481 -7.87 27.38 7.47
CA ALA A 481 -9.11 28.06 7.85
C ALA A 481 -9.96 27.26 8.87
N GLY A 482 -9.58 26.02 9.21
CA GLY A 482 -10.38 25.13 10.06
C GLY A 482 -11.70 24.67 9.43
N TRP A 483 -11.81 24.77 8.10
CA TRP A 483 -13.02 24.42 7.34
C TRP A 483 -13.19 22.92 7.13
N ASP A 484 -12.17 22.13 7.47
CA ASP A 484 -12.28 20.68 7.58
C ASP A 484 -13.42 20.25 8.51
N LYS A 485 -13.77 21.06 9.53
CA LYS A 485 -14.91 20.82 10.43
C LYS A 485 -16.28 21.00 9.77
N HIS A 486 -16.31 21.64 8.60
CA HIS A 486 -17.54 21.99 7.87
C HIS A 486 -17.76 21.16 6.60
N VAL A 487 -16.95 20.13 6.38
CA VAL A 487 -17.09 19.17 5.28
C VAL A 487 -17.15 17.74 5.82
N HIS A 488 -17.78 16.82 5.12
CA HIS A 488 -17.86 15.41 5.55
C HIS A 488 -16.54 14.68 5.33
N GLN A 489 -15.84 14.98 4.24
CA GLN A 489 -14.52 14.45 3.94
C GLN A 489 -13.56 15.53 3.45
N VAL A 490 -12.28 15.36 3.78
CA VAL A 490 -11.17 16.15 3.25
C VAL A 490 -10.46 15.33 2.19
N TRP A 491 -10.41 15.87 0.98
CA TRP A 491 -9.70 15.30 -0.16
C TRP A 491 -8.50 16.18 -0.47
N VAL A 492 -7.32 15.61 -0.60
CA VAL A 492 -6.07 16.36 -0.77
C VAL A 492 -5.40 16.00 -2.07
N SER A 493 -5.04 17.00 -2.88
CA SER A 493 -4.14 16.82 -4.01
C SER A 493 -2.72 17.25 -3.64
N ILE A 494 -1.74 16.40 -3.96
CA ILE A 494 -0.31 16.65 -3.70
C ILE A 494 0.52 16.51 -4.98
N VAL A 495 1.66 17.20 -4.98
CA VAL A 495 2.81 16.95 -5.85
C VAL A 495 4.08 17.21 -5.04
N PRO A 496 5.24 16.63 -5.40
CA PRO A 496 6.51 16.95 -4.76
C PRO A 496 6.77 18.47 -4.78
N GLU A 497 7.42 19.00 -3.74
CA GLU A 497 7.73 20.43 -3.62
C GLU A 497 8.44 20.97 -4.87
N LYS A 498 9.46 20.25 -5.33
CA LYS A 498 10.21 20.60 -6.55
C LYS A 498 9.30 20.77 -7.76
N GLU A 499 8.29 19.90 -7.89
CA GLU A 499 7.33 19.97 -8.99
C GLU A 499 6.37 21.17 -8.82
N ALA A 500 5.92 21.46 -7.60
CA ALA A 500 5.12 22.64 -7.31
C ALA A 500 5.87 23.94 -7.65
N VAL A 501 7.16 24.02 -7.29
CA VAL A 501 8.06 25.14 -7.60
C VAL A 501 8.23 25.30 -9.11
N ASN A 502 8.54 24.22 -9.84
CA ASN A 502 8.66 24.26 -11.30
C ASN A 502 7.38 24.77 -11.97
N ARG A 503 6.22 24.25 -11.54
CA ARG A 503 4.92 24.63 -12.10
C ARG A 503 4.57 26.09 -11.84
N ILE A 504 4.81 26.59 -10.62
CA ILE A 504 4.46 27.98 -10.29
C ILE A 504 5.42 28.96 -10.98
N MET A 505 6.71 28.64 -11.09
CA MET A 505 7.67 29.45 -11.85
C MET A 505 7.24 29.57 -13.31
N ALA A 506 6.90 28.45 -13.95
CA ALA A 506 6.47 28.42 -15.35
C ALA A 506 5.13 29.17 -15.57
N ARG A 507 4.18 29.04 -14.63
CA ARG A 507 2.85 29.66 -14.76
C ARG A 507 2.86 31.16 -14.47
N ASP A 508 3.62 31.60 -13.46
CA ASP A 508 3.54 32.95 -12.91
C ASP A 508 4.79 33.81 -13.22
N ASN A 509 5.79 33.25 -13.92
CA ASN A 509 7.07 33.89 -14.26
C ASN A 509 7.80 34.45 -13.02
N LEU A 510 8.00 33.58 -12.02
CA LEU A 510 8.63 33.90 -10.73
C LEU A 510 10.06 33.37 -10.65
N THR A 511 10.87 33.96 -9.77
CA THR A 511 12.15 33.35 -9.36
C THR A 511 11.91 32.12 -8.48
N GLU A 512 12.93 31.26 -8.33
CA GLU A 512 12.86 30.07 -7.47
C GLU A 512 12.60 30.46 -6.01
N GLU A 513 13.23 31.53 -5.52
CA GLU A 513 13.04 32.03 -4.15
C GLU A 513 11.60 32.49 -3.91
N GLN A 514 11.01 33.22 -4.86
CA GLN A 514 9.62 33.66 -4.79
C GLN A 514 8.65 32.49 -4.84
N ALA A 515 8.95 31.47 -5.66
CA ALA A 515 8.18 30.25 -5.75
C ALA A 515 8.22 29.45 -4.44
N LEU A 516 9.41 29.25 -3.87
CA LEU A 516 9.60 28.57 -2.59
C LEU A 516 8.87 29.28 -1.45
N GLN A 517 9.01 30.60 -1.34
CA GLN A 517 8.28 31.39 -0.35
C GLN A 517 6.77 31.14 -0.40
N ARG A 518 6.19 31.07 -1.61
CA ARG A 518 4.75 30.80 -1.78
C ARG A 518 4.36 29.37 -1.42
N VAL A 519 5.21 28.39 -1.74
CA VAL A 519 4.97 26.98 -1.38
C VAL A 519 5.05 26.79 0.14
N HIS A 520 6.08 27.36 0.78
CA HIS A 520 6.31 27.25 2.23
C HIS A 520 5.35 28.09 3.07
N ALA A 521 4.66 29.07 2.48
CA ALA A 521 3.62 29.85 3.15
C ALA A 521 2.31 29.07 3.40
N GLN A 522 2.20 27.82 2.94
CA GLN A 522 1.07 26.90 3.13
C GLN A 522 1.49 25.69 3.97
N GLN A 523 0.53 24.96 4.55
CA GLN A 523 0.83 23.71 5.25
C GLN A 523 1.55 22.71 4.32
N SER A 524 2.46 21.91 4.88
CA SER A 524 3.21 20.90 4.12
C SER A 524 2.29 19.78 3.60
N ASN A 525 2.73 19.06 2.56
CA ASN A 525 2.01 17.88 2.08
C ASN A 525 1.76 16.86 3.20
N LYS A 526 2.76 16.63 4.07
CA LYS A 526 2.66 15.68 5.19
C LYS A 526 1.52 16.03 6.14
N GLU A 527 1.42 17.30 6.53
CA GLU A 527 0.33 17.78 7.40
C GLU A 527 -1.03 17.65 6.72
N LYS A 528 -1.13 18.03 5.44
CA LYS A 528 -2.38 17.89 4.68
C LYS A 528 -2.83 16.43 4.57
N VAL A 529 -1.91 15.53 4.22
CA VAL A 529 -2.15 14.08 4.10
C VAL A 529 -2.61 13.48 5.44
N SER A 530 -2.04 13.92 6.56
CA SER A 530 -2.43 13.42 7.89
C SER A 530 -3.90 13.66 8.25
N LYS A 531 -4.54 14.67 7.64
CA LYS A 531 -5.97 15.01 7.82
C LYS A 531 -6.85 14.56 6.66
N ALA A 532 -6.29 13.89 5.65
CA ALA A 532 -6.99 13.54 4.43
C ALA A 532 -7.76 12.21 4.58
N ASN A 533 -9.00 12.20 4.12
CA ASN A 533 -9.75 10.95 3.88
C ASN A 533 -9.28 10.30 2.58
N VAL A 534 -9.03 11.10 1.54
CA VAL A 534 -8.56 10.65 0.22
C VAL A 534 -7.42 11.54 -0.24
N VAL A 535 -6.38 10.95 -0.83
CA VAL A 535 -5.24 11.67 -1.40
C VAL A 535 -5.13 11.37 -2.89
N PHE A 536 -4.84 12.42 -3.67
CA PHE A 536 -4.54 12.38 -5.10
C PHE A 536 -3.13 12.88 -5.35
N SER A 537 -2.50 12.40 -6.42
CA SER A 537 -1.28 12.97 -6.95
C SER A 537 -1.44 13.29 -8.42
N THR A 538 -1.13 14.54 -8.78
CA THR A 538 -1.11 15.01 -10.18
C THR A 538 0.32 15.06 -10.75
N LEU A 539 1.22 14.23 -10.20
CA LEU A 539 2.61 14.16 -10.63
C LEU A 539 2.77 13.56 -12.03
N TRP A 540 1.95 12.57 -12.37
CA TRP A 540 1.99 11.87 -13.65
C TRP A 540 0.95 12.41 -14.64
N ASP A 541 0.86 11.75 -15.80
CA ASP A 541 -0.10 12.09 -16.85
C ASP A 541 -1.54 12.22 -16.36
N TYR A 542 -2.30 13.07 -17.05
CA TYR A 542 -3.71 13.34 -16.74
C TYR A 542 -4.56 12.07 -16.62
N SER A 543 -4.32 11.07 -17.46
CA SER A 543 -5.05 9.79 -17.43
C SER A 543 -4.86 9.04 -16.10
N ILE A 544 -3.66 9.10 -15.51
CA ILE A 544 -3.37 8.48 -14.21
C ILE A 544 -4.12 9.21 -13.09
N THR A 545 -4.19 10.54 -13.15
CA THR A 545 -4.99 11.33 -12.21
C THR A 545 -6.48 10.99 -12.32
N GLN A 546 -7.01 10.88 -13.55
CA GLN A 546 -8.41 10.53 -13.78
C GLN A 546 -8.78 9.16 -13.21
N GLN A 547 -7.90 8.17 -13.31
CA GLN A 547 -8.11 6.86 -12.69
C GLN A 547 -8.23 6.94 -11.17
N GLN A 548 -7.41 7.77 -10.51
CA GLN A 548 -7.50 8.00 -9.06
C GLN A 548 -8.86 8.64 -8.71
N VAL A 549 -9.30 9.65 -9.45
CA VAL A 549 -10.58 10.33 -9.22
C VAL A 549 -11.77 9.40 -9.45
N GLN A 550 -11.74 8.58 -10.51
CA GLN A 550 -12.76 7.56 -10.76
C GLN A 550 -12.87 6.54 -9.62
N ARG A 551 -11.73 6.08 -9.11
CA ARG A 551 -11.67 5.17 -7.95
C ARG A 551 -12.32 5.80 -6.72
N ALA A 552 -11.92 7.03 -6.38
CA ALA A 552 -12.45 7.75 -5.24
C ALA A 552 -13.95 8.02 -5.37
N TRP A 553 -14.40 8.39 -6.57
CA TRP A 553 -15.82 8.61 -6.85
C TRP A 553 -16.63 7.33 -6.68
N LYS A 554 -16.14 6.20 -7.22
CA LYS A 554 -16.82 4.90 -7.09
C LYS A 554 -16.94 4.48 -5.63
N GLU A 555 -15.86 4.56 -4.85
CA GLU A 555 -15.87 4.24 -3.42
C GLU A 555 -16.83 5.16 -2.64
N LEU A 556 -16.85 6.45 -2.98
CA LEU A 556 -17.79 7.40 -2.40
C LEU A 556 -19.25 7.01 -2.70
N GLN A 557 -19.59 6.68 -3.94
CA GLN A 557 -20.97 6.27 -4.27
C GLN A 557 -21.40 5.04 -3.48
N VAL A 558 -20.54 4.00 -3.41
CA VAL A 558 -20.81 2.80 -2.60
C VAL A 558 -20.99 3.15 -1.12
N PHE A 559 -20.15 4.03 -0.58
CA PHE A 559 -20.26 4.50 0.80
C PHE A 559 -21.57 5.25 1.05
N LEU A 560 -21.99 6.13 0.12
CA LEU A 560 -23.23 6.87 0.24
C LEU A 560 -24.43 5.92 0.18
N ASP A 561 -24.48 5.03 -0.81
CA ASP A 561 -25.57 4.05 -0.99
C ASP A 561 -25.72 3.13 0.24
N SER A 562 -24.61 2.67 0.81
CA SER A 562 -24.63 1.84 2.03
C SER A 562 -25.21 2.58 3.24
N ASN A 563 -25.00 3.90 3.31
CA ASN A 563 -25.55 4.74 4.36
C ASN A 563 -26.98 5.24 4.07
N GLU A 564 -27.51 5.07 2.86
CA GLU A 564 -28.92 5.34 2.53
C GLU A 564 -29.85 4.26 3.12
N ILE A 565 -29.36 3.03 3.34
CA ILE A 565 -30.16 1.86 3.76
C ILE A 565 -30.48 1.84 5.26
N GLN A 566 -29.89 2.72 6.09
CA GLN A 566 -30.29 2.83 7.48
C GLN A 566 -31.55 3.72 7.62
N PRO A 567 -32.72 3.15 7.97
CA PRO A 567 -33.95 3.93 8.08
C PRO A 567 -33.77 5.05 9.10
N GLN A 568 -34.26 6.24 8.74
CA GLN A 568 -34.40 7.35 9.68
C GLN A 568 -35.29 6.88 10.84
N LYS A 569 -34.70 6.73 12.03
CA LYS A 569 -35.46 6.55 13.27
C LYS A 569 -35.91 7.90 13.79
#